data_AF-A0A3M1QBE1-F1
#
_entry.id   AF-A0A3M1QBE1-F1
#
_cell.length_a   1.000
_cell.length_b   1.000
_cell.length_c   1.000
_cell.angle_alpha   90.00
_cell.angle_beta   90.00
_cell.angle_gamma   90.00
#
_symmetry.space_group_name_H-M   'P 1'
#
loop_
_entity.id
_entity.type
_entity.pdbx_description
1 polymer ?
#
loop_
_entity_poly.entity_id
_entity_poly.type
_entity_poly.pdbx_seq_one_letter_code
_entity_poly.pdbx_strand_id
1 'polypeptide(L)'
;INRTIIKPLQAHPEDGLLGAVTMIRVTPRDAIRYLDKNGLDVNVLTEWTQAGIVMFYAPRARVYMDGRAQQVYDEAHYNKYTSLFLGRDIPRQHVTRLLNEHNTEVVFARKSPRNLPLMKALTELTNEWAPILDDPMFIMFMRIGSPKMQRLRDLVDSGQEWRPNTPEARFSLGTLVFRTNPPDVRRAMQLWRSAIAQKPVLGITGYYYVTLGFLASRDLEAGRQFFEQEIRKIRSLQRQLDPQQGAALLKSAQMALAEINKRIEQRKQQRSP
;
A
#
# COMPACT_ATOMS: atom_id res chain seq x y z
N ILE A 1 45.40 -25.95 -0.51
CA ILE A 1 44.32 -25.68 -1.50
C ILE A 1 42.99 -25.84 -0.77
N ASN A 2 42.36 -24.73 -0.36
CA ASN A 2 41.05 -24.77 0.28
C ASN A 2 40.01 -25.21 -0.75
N ARG A 3 39.41 -26.38 -0.54
CA ARG A 3 38.27 -26.85 -1.33
C ARG A 3 37.07 -25.98 -0.98
N THR A 4 36.74 -25.02 -1.83
CA THR A 4 35.48 -24.27 -1.77
C THR A 4 34.33 -25.25 -1.82
N ILE A 5 33.55 -25.33 -0.73
CA ILE A 5 32.32 -26.13 -0.68
C ILE A 5 31.27 -25.36 -1.49
N ILE A 6 31.11 -25.73 -2.76
CA ILE A 6 29.95 -25.29 -3.56
C ILE A 6 28.75 -26.05 -2.99
N LYS A 7 27.97 -25.39 -2.12
CA LYS A 7 26.70 -25.95 -1.68
C LYS A 7 25.70 -25.82 -2.84
N PRO A 8 24.98 -26.90 -3.21
CA PRO A 8 23.90 -26.79 -4.17
C PRO A 8 22.85 -25.82 -3.63
N LEU A 9 22.50 -24.86 -4.47
CA LEU A 9 21.49 -23.86 -4.18
C LEU A 9 20.13 -24.54 -4.13
N GLN A 10 19.50 -24.57 -2.96
CA GLN A 10 18.10 -24.99 -2.82
C GLN A 10 17.19 -23.86 -3.30
N ALA A 11 17.10 -23.69 -4.62
CA ALA A 11 16.12 -22.81 -5.24
C ALA A 11 14.80 -23.58 -5.42
N HIS A 12 13.66 -22.92 -5.24
CA HIS A 12 12.40 -23.53 -5.67
C HIS A 12 12.37 -23.56 -7.21
N PRO A 13 11.82 -24.62 -7.84
CA PRO A 13 11.77 -24.74 -9.30
C PRO A 13 11.12 -23.52 -9.99
N GLU A 14 10.22 -22.84 -9.29
CA GLU A 14 9.52 -21.65 -9.76
C GLU A 14 10.29 -20.31 -9.63
N ASP A 15 11.43 -20.26 -8.93
CA ASP A 15 12.17 -19.01 -8.68
C ASP A 15 13.03 -18.55 -9.89
N GLY A 16 13.23 -19.43 -10.87
CA GLY A 16 14.13 -19.20 -11.99
C GLY A 16 15.58 -18.93 -11.55
N LEU A 17 16.48 -18.76 -12.51
CA LEU A 17 17.91 -18.54 -12.23
C LEU A 17 18.14 -17.25 -11.41
N LEU A 18 17.35 -16.20 -11.65
CA LEU A 18 17.52 -14.92 -10.97
C LEU A 18 17.08 -14.96 -9.50
N GLY A 19 15.94 -15.59 -9.18
CA GLY A 19 15.48 -15.76 -7.80
C GLY A 19 16.45 -16.63 -6.99
N ALA A 20 17.00 -17.64 -7.65
CA ALA A 20 18.05 -18.50 -7.11
C ALA A 20 19.33 -17.68 -6.77
N VAL A 21 19.88 -16.92 -7.72
CA VAL A 21 21.15 -16.19 -7.56
C VAL A 21 21.04 -15.04 -6.57
N THR A 22 19.88 -14.39 -6.49
CA THR A 22 19.68 -13.24 -5.59
C THR A 22 19.42 -13.64 -4.14
N MET A 23 19.19 -14.93 -3.85
CA MET A 23 18.76 -15.44 -2.52
C MET A 23 17.55 -14.68 -1.95
N ILE A 24 16.73 -14.07 -2.81
CA ILE A 24 15.55 -13.33 -2.38
C ILE A 24 14.49 -14.36 -2.01
N ARG A 25 14.50 -14.76 -0.74
CA ARG A 25 13.51 -15.68 -0.15
C ARG A 25 12.06 -15.17 -0.25
N VAL A 26 11.87 -13.91 -0.65
CA VAL A 26 10.56 -13.27 -0.78
C VAL A 26 10.55 -12.45 -2.07
N THR A 27 10.31 -13.12 -3.20
CA THR A 27 10.17 -12.44 -4.49
C THR A 27 8.80 -11.78 -4.56
N PRO A 28 8.69 -10.47 -4.87
CA PRO A 28 7.42 -9.76 -4.97
C PRO A 28 6.68 -10.05 -6.28
N ARG A 29 6.43 -11.34 -6.56
CA ARG A 29 5.95 -11.80 -7.87
C ARG A 29 4.67 -11.10 -8.29
N ASP A 30 3.69 -11.02 -7.41
CA ASP A 30 2.42 -10.37 -7.73
C ASP A 30 2.58 -8.86 -7.94
N ALA A 31 3.44 -8.20 -7.17
CA ALA A 31 3.66 -6.77 -7.31
C ALA A 31 4.38 -6.44 -8.63
N ILE A 32 5.40 -7.22 -9.00
CA ILE A 32 6.09 -7.05 -10.29
C ILE A 32 5.16 -7.39 -11.45
N ARG A 33 4.42 -8.49 -11.34
CA ARG A 33 3.41 -8.88 -12.34
C ARG A 33 2.32 -7.83 -12.48
N TYR A 34 2.01 -7.10 -11.41
CA TYR A 34 1.07 -5.98 -11.45
C TYR A 34 1.59 -4.83 -12.32
N LEU A 35 2.88 -4.48 -12.22
CA LEU A 35 3.48 -3.47 -13.10
C LEU A 35 3.46 -3.92 -14.56
N ASP A 36 3.87 -5.16 -14.83
CA ASP A 36 3.95 -5.73 -16.18
C ASP A 36 2.57 -5.89 -16.84
N LYS A 37 1.65 -6.61 -16.19
CA LYS A 37 0.34 -6.94 -16.76
C LYS A 37 -0.56 -5.73 -16.97
N ASN A 38 -0.39 -4.67 -16.19
CA ASN A 38 -1.10 -3.42 -16.37
C ASN A 38 -0.36 -2.43 -17.30
N GLY A 39 0.79 -2.82 -17.86
CA GLY A 39 1.54 -2.02 -18.83
C GLY A 39 2.04 -0.70 -18.26
N LEU A 40 2.40 -0.67 -16.97
CA LEU A 40 2.81 0.55 -16.28
C LEU A 40 4.25 0.93 -16.66
N ASP A 41 4.39 1.93 -17.52
CA ASP A 41 5.65 2.63 -17.80
C ASP A 41 5.82 3.77 -16.81
N VAL A 42 6.55 3.53 -15.73
CA VAL A 42 6.64 4.40 -14.55
C VAL A 42 8.06 4.49 -13.99
N ASN A 43 8.38 5.62 -13.37
CA ASN A 43 9.56 5.74 -12.52
C ASN A 43 9.28 5.16 -11.13
N VAL A 44 10.02 4.11 -10.75
CA VAL A 44 9.83 3.34 -9.52
C VAL A 44 10.98 3.61 -8.54
N LEU A 45 10.64 4.11 -7.35
CA LEU A 45 11.53 4.01 -6.19
C LEU A 45 11.27 2.66 -5.52
N THR A 46 12.31 1.83 -5.39
CA THR A 46 12.24 0.55 -4.67
C THR A 46 13.55 0.26 -3.95
N GLU A 47 13.54 -0.75 -3.09
CA GLU A 47 14.76 -1.21 -2.46
C GLU A 47 15.74 -1.74 -3.51
N TRP A 48 17.03 -1.44 -3.32
CA TRP A 48 18.10 -1.90 -4.23
C TRP A 48 18.12 -3.42 -4.45
N THR A 49 17.64 -4.20 -3.48
CA THR A 49 17.52 -5.66 -3.60
C THR A 49 16.38 -6.11 -4.51
N GLN A 50 15.37 -5.27 -4.71
CA GLN A 50 14.20 -5.57 -5.55
C GLN A 50 14.31 -4.96 -6.95
N ALA A 51 15.15 -3.93 -7.10
CA ALA A 51 15.32 -3.19 -8.34
C ALA A 51 15.69 -4.08 -9.54
N GLY A 52 16.64 -5.00 -9.38
CA GLY A 52 16.99 -5.95 -10.42
C GLY A 52 15.78 -6.78 -10.90
N ILE A 53 14.96 -7.29 -9.99
CA ILE A 53 13.77 -8.08 -10.36
C ILE A 53 12.76 -7.21 -11.13
N VAL A 54 12.54 -5.96 -10.69
CA VAL A 54 11.68 -5.01 -11.42
C VAL A 54 12.20 -4.78 -12.84
N MET A 55 13.50 -4.55 -13.02
CA MET A 55 14.10 -4.31 -14.34
C MET A 55 13.94 -5.50 -15.29
N PHE A 56 14.08 -6.74 -14.80
CA PHE A 56 13.99 -7.92 -15.65
C PHE A 56 12.56 -8.31 -16.03
N TYR A 57 11.62 -8.14 -15.11
CA TYR A 57 10.26 -8.67 -15.27
C TYR A 57 9.18 -7.61 -15.49
N ALA A 58 9.51 -6.33 -15.30
CA ALA A 58 8.67 -5.20 -15.67
C ALA A 58 9.53 -4.17 -16.43
N PRO A 59 10.00 -4.48 -17.65
CA PRO A 59 11.02 -3.70 -18.37
C PRO A 59 10.59 -2.27 -18.74
N ARG A 60 9.29 -1.96 -18.62
CA ARG A 60 8.76 -0.61 -18.80
C ARG A 60 8.93 0.26 -17.55
N ALA A 61 9.16 -0.34 -16.39
CA ALA A 61 9.45 0.38 -15.17
C ALA A 61 10.92 0.80 -15.12
N ARG A 62 11.19 2.06 -14.74
CA ARG A 62 12.53 2.61 -14.59
C ARG A 62 12.84 2.72 -13.10
N VAL A 63 13.80 1.96 -12.62
CA VAL A 63 14.16 1.94 -11.19
C VAL A 63 15.11 3.09 -10.85
N TYR A 64 14.91 3.71 -9.69
CA TYR A 64 15.74 4.81 -9.21
C TYR A 64 17.18 4.39 -8.92
N MET A 65 17.36 3.32 -8.16
CA MET A 65 18.66 2.75 -7.81
C MET A 65 18.57 1.23 -7.80
N ASP A 66 19.62 0.57 -8.24
CA ASP A 66 19.79 -0.86 -8.27
C ASP A 66 21.18 -1.23 -7.75
N GLY A 67 21.29 -2.28 -6.92
CA GLY A 67 22.55 -2.62 -6.27
C GLY A 67 23.31 -3.76 -6.93
N ARG A 68 23.24 -3.87 -8.26
CA ARG A 68 24.22 -4.67 -9.01
C ARG A 68 25.62 -4.11 -8.76
N ALA A 69 26.57 -5.00 -8.46
CA ALA A 69 27.96 -4.65 -8.17
C ALA A 69 28.70 -3.87 -9.28
N GLN A 70 28.12 -3.81 -10.48
CA GLN A 70 28.67 -3.13 -11.66
C GLN A 70 28.14 -1.69 -11.81
N GLN A 71 27.12 -1.29 -11.06
CA GLN A 71 26.58 0.07 -11.10
C GLN A 71 27.23 0.90 -9.99
N VAL A 72 27.94 1.95 -10.40
CA VAL A 72 28.54 2.92 -9.49
C VAL A 72 27.65 4.17 -9.50
N TYR A 73 27.10 4.52 -8.34
CA TYR A 73 26.38 5.76 -8.13
C TYR A 73 27.31 6.76 -7.45
N ASP A 74 27.15 8.04 -7.75
CA ASP A 74 27.83 9.07 -6.96
C ASP A 74 27.35 9.05 -5.50
N GLU A 75 28.19 9.55 -4.61
CA GLU A 75 27.92 9.55 -3.17
C GLU A 75 26.66 10.34 -2.83
N ALA A 76 26.39 11.45 -3.54
CA ALA A 76 25.20 12.26 -3.30
C ALA A 76 23.92 11.47 -3.60
N HIS A 77 23.88 10.73 -4.70
CA HIS A 77 22.77 9.87 -5.09
C HIS A 77 22.56 8.73 -4.09
N TYR A 78 23.65 8.08 -3.66
CA TYR A 78 23.62 7.05 -2.63
C TYR A 78 23.06 7.60 -1.30
N ASN A 79 23.49 8.79 -0.88
CA ASN A 79 23.02 9.43 0.34
C ASN A 79 21.54 9.80 0.29
N LYS A 80 21.02 10.23 -0.87
CA LYS A 80 19.57 10.43 -1.07
C LYS A 80 18.79 9.12 -0.99
N TYR A 81 19.32 8.04 -1.54
CA TYR A 81 18.68 6.72 -1.45
C TYR A 81 18.62 6.23 0.01
N THR A 82 19.76 6.29 0.72
CA THR A 82 19.85 5.80 2.10
C THR A 82 19.02 6.63 3.05
N SER A 83 18.87 7.95 2.84
CA SER A 83 18.00 8.78 3.67
C SER A 83 16.52 8.38 3.61
N LEU A 84 16.06 7.78 2.51
CA LEU A 84 14.70 7.28 2.35
C LEU A 84 14.46 5.88 2.94
N PHE A 85 15.45 4.99 2.89
CA PHE A 85 15.28 3.59 3.32
C PHE A 85 15.94 3.24 4.67
N LEU A 86 16.88 4.05 5.15
CA LEU A 86 17.60 3.82 6.41
C LEU A 86 17.30 4.88 7.48
N GLY A 87 16.59 5.95 7.12
CA GLY A 87 16.18 6.99 8.07
C GLY A 87 15.14 6.46 9.06
N ARG A 88 15.40 6.63 10.37
CA ARG A 88 14.43 6.26 11.44
C ARG A 88 13.24 7.22 11.52
N ASP A 89 13.48 8.50 11.25
CA ASP A 89 12.48 9.55 11.21
C ASP A 89 12.71 10.42 9.97
N ILE A 90 11.91 10.19 8.93
CA ILE A 90 12.07 10.88 7.65
C ILE A 90 11.00 11.97 7.55
N PRO A 91 11.37 13.27 7.55
CA PRO A 91 10.40 14.33 7.44
C PRO A 91 9.60 14.24 6.13
N ARG A 92 8.29 14.49 6.18
CA ARG A 92 7.40 14.45 5.01
C ARG A 92 7.90 15.32 3.85
N GLN A 93 8.41 16.51 4.18
CA GLN A 93 8.98 17.44 3.19
C GLN A 93 10.21 16.86 2.48
N HIS A 94 11.03 16.09 3.21
CA HIS A 94 12.19 15.41 2.63
C HIS A 94 11.77 14.31 1.65
N VAL A 95 10.80 13.47 2.04
CA VAL A 95 10.22 12.45 1.15
C VAL A 95 9.65 13.09 -0.11
N THR A 96 8.80 14.10 0.06
CA THR A 96 8.15 14.81 -1.06
C THR A 96 9.17 15.40 -2.01
N ARG A 97 10.19 16.11 -1.48
CA ARG A 97 11.25 16.72 -2.28
C ARG A 97 12.00 15.67 -3.11
N LEU A 98 12.47 14.58 -2.49
CA LEU A 98 13.23 13.56 -3.20
C LEU A 98 12.41 12.83 -4.26
N LEU A 99 11.15 12.48 -3.95
CA LEU A 99 10.27 11.83 -4.94
C LEU A 99 9.94 12.77 -6.11
N ASN A 100 9.89 14.09 -5.89
CA ASN A 100 9.68 15.08 -6.94
C ASN A 100 10.94 15.32 -7.79
N GLU A 101 12.11 15.45 -7.15
CA GLU A 101 13.41 15.62 -7.83
C GLU A 101 13.65 14.52 -8.88
N HIS A 102 13.14 13.31 -8.63
CA HIS A 102 13.33 12.14 -9.51
C HIS A 102 12.09 11.75 -10.30
N ASN A 103 11.07 12.61 -10.33
CA ASN A 103 9.79 12.34 -10.99
C ASN A 103 9.26 10.93 -10.67
N THR A 104 9.37 10.51 -9.41
CA THR A 104 8.91 9.19 -8.98
C THR A 104 7.39 9.14 -9.06
N GLU A 105 6.88 8.11 -9.72
CA GLU A 105 5.45 7.88 -9.91
C GLU A 105 4.95 6.73 -9.05
N VAL A 106 5.81 5.76 -8.77
CA VAL A 106 5.52 4.60 -7.91
C VAL A 106 6.59 4.44 -6.84
N VAL A 107 6.16 4.25 -5.59
CA VAL A 107 7.03 3.74 -4.52
C VAL A 107 6.65 2.30 -4.23
N PHE A 108 7.60 1.39 -4.39
CA PHE A 108 7.44 -0.03 -4.19
C PHE A 108 8.31 -0.50 -3.01
N ALA A 109 7.68 -0.78 -1.88
CA ALA A 109 8.38 -1.04 -0.62
C ALA A 109 7.97 -2.37 -0.01
N ARG A 110 8.94 -3.09 0.58
CA ARG A 110 8.66 -4.26 1.42
C ARG A 110 8.06 -3.81 2.75
N LYS A 111 7.10 -4.57 3.27
CA LYS A 111 6.58 -4.44 4.64
C LYS A 111 7.60 -5.00 5.62
N SER A 112 8.55 -4.16 6.00
CA SER A 112 9.58 -4.49 6.98
C SER A 112 9.79 -3.33 7.96
N PRO A 113 10.28 -3.58 9.19
CA PRO A 113 10.59 -2.52 10.15
C PRO A 113 11.48 -1.41 9.58
N ARG A 114 12.42 -1.77 8.69
CA ARG A 114 13.30 -0.83 7.99
C ARG A 114 12.53 0.20 7.16
N ASN A 115 11.45 -0.21 6.49
CA ASN A 115 10.69 0.66 5.58
C ASN A 115 9.48 1.33 6.24
N LEU A 116 9.18 1.02 7.51
CA LEU A 116 8.05 1.61 8.22
C LEU A 116 8.08 3.15 8.20
N PRO A 117 9.22 3.84 8.39
CA PRO A 117 9.26 5.31 8.33
C PRO A 117 8.82 5.87 6.97
N LEU A 118 9.30 5.29 5.87
CA LEU A 118 8.90 5.68 4.51
C LEU A 118 7.41 5.41 4.25
N MET A 119 6.93 4.21 4.57
CA MET A 119 5.52 3.87 4.37
C MET A 119 4.59 4.74 5.22
N LYS A 120 5.00 5.08 6.46
CA LYS A 120 4.27 6.01 7.32
C LYS A 120 4.21 7.40 6.69
N ALA A 121 5.34 7.93 6.23
CA ALA A 121 5.39 9.23 5.58
C ALA A 121 4.48 9.30 4.34
N LEU A 122 4.50 8.25 3.49
CA LEU A 122 3.62 8.15 2.32
C LEU A 122 2.13 8.07 2.72
N THR A 123 1.82 7.32 3.78
CA THR A 123 0.45 7.20 4.30
C THR A 123 -0.04 8.52 4.89
N GLU A 124 0.83 9.35 5.46
CA GLU A 124 0.48 10.68 5.96
C GLU A 124 0.30 11.71 4.82
N LEU A 125 0.96 11.50 3.67
CA LEU A 125 0.80 12.27 2.44
C LEU A 125 -0.45 11.82 1.64
N THR A 126 -1.58 11.66 2.33
CA THR A 126 -2.83 11.06 1.80
C THR A 126 -3.42 11.74 0.55
N ASN A 127 -3.01 12.98 0.26
CA ASN A 127 -3.47 13.74 -0.90
C ASN A 127 -2.49 13.67 -2.09
N GLU A 128 -1.30 13.11 -1.89
CA GLU A 128 -0.25 13.00 -2.91
C GLU A 128 0.02 11.55 -3.31
N TRP A 129 -0.15 10.60 -2.38
CA TRP A 129 0.15 9.19 -2.60
C TRP A 129 -1.00 8.30 -2.15
N ALA A 130 -1.31 7.28 -2.96
CA ALA A 130 -2.31 6.27 -2.65
C ALA A 130 -1.74 4.87 -2.84
N PRO A 131 -2.03 3.91 -1.93
CA PRO A 131 -1.72 2.52 -2.17
C PRO A 131 -2.59 1.98 -3.33
N ILE A 132 -1.93 1.48 -4.37
CA ILE A 132 -2.59 0.92 -5.57
C ILE A 132 -2.60 -0.61 -5.57
N LEU A 133 -1.62 -1.22 -4.90
CA LEU A 133 -1.55 -2.64 -4.65
C LEU A 133 -0.99 -2.86 -3.24
N ASP A 134 -1.62 -3.78 -2.53
CA ASP A 134 -1.19 -4.22 -1.22
C ASP A 134 -1.14 -5.75 -1.20
N ASP A 135 -0.01 -6.31 -0.79
CA ASP A 135 0.21 -7.76 -0.60
C ASP A 135 0.74 -8.00 0.82
N PRO A 136 0.61 -9.23 1.38
CA PRO A 136 1.20 -9.56 2.69
C PRO A 136 2.63 -9.05 2.96
N MET A 137 3.50 -9.03 1.94
CA MET A 137 4.93 -8.72 2.06
C MET A 137 5.33 -7.37 1.46
N PHE A 138 4.53 -6.80 0.56
CA PHE A 138 4.86 -5.54 -0.12
C PHE A 138 3.66 -4.62 -0.30
N ILE A 139 3.96 -3.35 -0.55
CA ILE A 139 2.97 -2.33 -0.88
C ILE A 139 3.50 -1.46 -2.01
N MET A 140 2.61 -1.08 -2.94
CA MET A 140 2.88 -0.12 -4.00
C MET A 140 2.03 1.12 -3.79
N PHE A 141 2.70 2.26 -3.65
CA PHE A 141 2.06 3.57 -3.68
C PHE A 141 2.23 4.18 -5.06
N MET A 142 1.20 4.87 -5.55
CA MET A 142 1.26 5.67 -6.76
C MET A 142 0.88 7.11 -6.47
N ARG A 143 1.51 8.03 -7.21
CA ARG A 143 1.24 9.46 -7.14
C ARG A 143 -0.18 9.77 -7.61
N ILE A 144 -0.98 10.37 -6.74
CA ILE A 144 -2.35 10.82 -7.01
C ILE A 144 -2.31 11.94 -8.07
N GLY A 145 -3.28 11.92 -9.00
CA GLY A 145 -3.39 12.92 -10.06
C GLY A 145 -2.41 12.74 -11.22
N SER A 146 -1.51 11.75 -11.17
CA SER A 146 -0.64 11.43 -12.31
C SER A 146 -1.45 10.85 -13.50
N PRO A 147 -1.02 11.07 -14.75
CA PRO A 147 -1.64 10.42 -15.91
C PRO A 147 -1.64 8.89 -15.81
N LYS A 148 -0.64 8.30 -15.15
CA LYS A 148 -0.53 6.86 -14.94
C LYS A 148 -1.57 6.33 -13.96
N MET A 149 -1.89 7.09 -12.90
CA MET A 149 -2.98 6.76 -11.99
C MET A 149 -4.34 6.79 -12.70
N GLN A 150 -4.56 7.78 -13.58
CA GLN A 150 -5.78 7.83 -14.39
C GLN A 150 -5.85 6.65 -15.36
N ARG A 151 -4.76 6.32 -16.06
CA ARG A 151 -4.71 5.15 -16.94
C ARG A 151 -5.03 3.85 -16.19
N LEU A 152 -4.51 3.70 -14.97
CA LEU A 152 -4.80 2.55 -14.12
C LEU A 152 -6.29 2.52 -13.73
N ARG A 153 -6.89 3.67 -13.46
CA ARG A 153 -8.33 3.78 -13.21
C ARG A 153 -9.14 3.33 -14.43
N ASP A 154 -8.76 3.75 -15.62
CA ASP A 154 -9.45 3.35 -16.85
C ASP A 154 -9.43 1.83 -17.04
N LEU A 155 -8.31 1.16 -16.74
CA LEU A 155 -8.20 -0.31 -16.77
C LEU A 155 -9.13 -0.99 -15.75
N VAL A 156 -9.28 -0.41 -14.57
CA VAL A 156 -10.18 -0.90 -13.52
C VAL A 156 -11.65 -0.77 -13.93
N ASP A 157 -12.00 0.33 -14.60
CA ASP A 157 -13.36 0.59 -15.06
C ASP A 157 -13.72 -0.26 -16.29
N SER A 158 -12.75 -0.55 -17.16
CA SER A 158 -12.93 -1.44 -18.31
C SER A 158 -12.82 -2.94 -17.96
N GLY A 159 -12.52 -3.29 -16.70
CA GLY A 159 -12.33 -4.68 -16.27
C GLY A 159 -11.07 -5.35 -16.86
N GLN A 160 -10.11 -4.56 -17.34
CA GLN A 160 -8.86 -5.05 -17.93
C GLN A 160 -7.69 -5.06 -16.95
N GLU A 161 -7.86 -4.42 -15.78
CA GLU A 161 -6.84 -4.44 -14.74
C GLU A 161 -6.58 -5.87 -14.25
N TRP A 162 -5.30 -6.24 -14.21
CA TRP A 162 -4.85 -7.44 -13.54
C TRP A 162 -4.48 -7.13 -12.08
N ARG A 163 -4.97 -7.95 -11.14
CA ARG A 163 -4.68 -7.85 -9.71
C ARG A 163 -4.78 -9.23 -9.05
N PRO A 164 -3.97 -9.55 -8.03
CA PRO A 164 -4.16 -10.78 -7.26
C PRO A 164 -5.51 -10.75 -6.53
N ASN A 165 -6.20 -11.89 -6.45
CA ASN A 165 -7.50 -11.98 -5.77
C ASN A 165 -7.31 -12.18 -4.25
N THR A 166 -6.78 -11.17 -3.58
CA THR A 166 -6.60 -11.14 -2.12
C THR A 166 -7.41 -10.03 -1.46
N PRO A 167 -7.76 -10.15 -0.17
CA PRO A 167 -8.40 -9.07 0.57
C PRO A 167 -7.60 -7.76 0.56
N GLU A 168 -6.27 -7.81 0.69
CA GLU A 168 -5.37 -6.66 0.65
C GLU A 168 -5.40 -5.94 -0.69
N ALA A 169 -5.33 -6.71 -1.78
CA ALA A 169 -5.40 -6.17 -3.11
C ALA A 169 -6.80 -5.57 -3.37
N ARG A 170 -7.87 -6.22 -2.91
CA ARG A 170 -9.21 -5.62 -2.97
C ARG A 170 -9.31 -4.33 -2.16
N PHE A 171 -8.67 -4.29 -1.00
CA PHE A 171 -8.65 -3.11 -0.13
C PHE A 171 -7.96 -1.92 -0.82
N SER A 172 -6.78 -2.13 -1.39
CA SER A 172 -6.06 -1.10 -2.15
C SER A 172 -6.80 -0.67 -3.42
N LEU A 173 -7.57 -1.55 -4.07
CA LEU A 173 -8.46 -1.18 -5.18
C LEU A 173 -9.51 -0.16 -4.72
N GLY A 174 -10.08 -0.37 -3.52
CA GLY A 174 -11.01 0.58 -2.91
C GLY A 174 -10.37 1.97 -2.73
N THR A 175 -9.10 2.00 -2.33
CA THR A 175 -8.33 3.25 -2.19
C THR A 175 -8.06 3.91 -3.53
N LEU A 176 -7.69 3.15 -4.55
CA LEU A 176 -7.50 3.65 -5.93
C LEU A 176 -8.78 4.32 -6.47
N VAL A 177 -9.94 3.65 -6.39
CA VAL A 177 -11.19 4.20 -6.94
C VAL A 177 -11.75 5.38 -6.11
N PHE A 178 -11.39 5.46 -4.82
CA PHE A 178 -11.72 6.61 -3.98
C PHE A 178 -10.82 7.82 -4.24
N ARG A 179 -9.55 7.61 -4.60
CA ARG A 179 -8.53 8.67 -4.77
C ARG A 179 -8.35 9.15 -6.20
N THR A 180 -9.12 8.63 -7.13
CA THR A 180 -9.16 9.06 -8.54
C THR A 180 -10.31 10.04 -8.78
N ASN A 181 -10.24 10.82 -9.86
CA ASN A 181 -11.26 11.82 -10.18
C ASN A 181 -12.09 11.37 -11.41
N PRO A 182 -13.42 11.24 -11.31
CA PRO A 182 -14.25 11.41 -10.11
C PRO A 182 -14.12 10.23 -9.12
N PRO A 183 -14.24 10.49 -7.80
CA PRO A 183 -14.17 9.43 -6.80
C PRO A 183 -15.42 8.55 -6.83
N ASP A 184 -15.25 7.22 -6.86
CA ASP A 184 -16.36 6.26 -6.73
C ASP A 184 -16.48 5.77 -5.28
N VAL A 185 -17.08 6.61 -4.44
CA VAL A 185 -17.22 6.38 -2.99
C VAL A 185 -17.97 5.08 -2.69
N ARG A 186 -19.01 4.77 -3.49
CA ARG A 186 -19.84 3.58 -3.28
C ARG A 186 -19.06 2.31 -3.56
N ARG A 187 -18.36 2.22 -4.71
CA ARG A 187 -17.52 1.06 -5.03
C ARG A 187 -16.37 0.93 -4.05
N ALA A 188 -15.74 2.04 -3.66
CA ALA A 188 -14.69 2.04 -2.64
C ALA A 188 -15.16 1.41 -1.31
N MET A 189 -16.31 1.85 -0.80
CA MET A 189 -16.90 1.31 0.43
C MET A 189 -17.21 -0.19 0.33
N GLN A 190 -17.74 -0.66 -0.80
CA GLN A 190 -17.99 -2.09 -1.03
C GLN A 190 -16.69 -2.91 -1.01
N LEU A 191 -15.65 -2.41 -1.66
CA LEU A 191 -14.33 -3.06 -1.71
C LEU A 191 -13.68 -3.12 -0.34
N TRP A 192 -13.66 -2.03 0.42
CA TRP A 192 -13.09 -2.01 1.77
C TRP A 192 -13.86 -2.91 2.74
N ARG A 193 -15.19 -2.83 2.76
CA ARG A 193 -16.02 -3.64 3.67
C ARG A 193 -15.91 -5.12 3.35
N SER A 194 -15.90 -5.51 2.08
CA SER A 194 -15.72 -6.92 1.68
C SER A 194 -14.32 -7.45 2.00
N ALA A 195 -13.28 -6.63 1.85
CA ALA A 195 -11.92 -6.98 2.26
C ALA A 195 -11.83 -7.18 3.78
N ILE A 196 -12.36 -6.26 4.58
CA ILE A 196 -12.38 -6.36 6.06
C ILE A 196 -13.23 -7.57 6.52
N ALA A 197 -14.34 -7.85 5.84
CA ALA A 197 -15.17 -9.01 6.16
C ALA A 197 -14.42 -10.34 5.97
N GLN A 198 -13.59 -10.44 4.93
CA GLN A 198 -12.75 -11.63 4.66
C GLN A 198 -11.51 -11.68 5.56
N LYS A 199 -10.89 -10.53 5.86
CA LYS A 199 -9.69 -10.42 6.69
C LYS A 199 -9.84 -9.29 7.71
N PRO A 200 -10.41 -9.57 8.91
CA PRO A 200 -10.74 -8.55 9.90
C PRO A 200 -9.58 -7.65 10.34
N VAL A 201 -8.35 -8.16 10.38
CA VAL A 201 -7.15 -7.37 10.76
C VAL A 201 -6.93 -6.15 9.84
N LEU A 202 -7.44 -6.18 8.60
CA LEU A 202 -7.41 -5.01 7.71
C LEU A 202 -8.21 -3.83 8.26
N GLY A 203 -9.15 -4.06 9.18
CA GLY A 203 -9.92 -2.99 9.83
C GLY A 203 -9.06 -2.05 10.70
N ILE A 204 -7.88 -2.48 11.16
CA ILE A 204 -6.96 -1.65 11.96
C ILE A 204 -6.58 -0.36 11.20
N THR A 205 -6.34 -0.46 9.90
CA THR A 205 -6.10 0.70 9.02
C THR A 205 -7.35 1.04 8.20
N GLY A 206 -8.18 0.05 7.91
CA GLY A 206 -9.30 0.16 6.99
C GLY A 206 -10.49 0.95 7.50
N TYR A 207 -10.75 0.97 8.81
CA TYR A 207 -11.88 1.73 9.35
C TYR A 207 -11.74 3.25 9.18
N TYR A 208 -10.52 3.76 9.09
CA TYR A 208 -10.30 5.16 8.70
C TYR A 208 -10.87 5.44 7.30
N TYR A 209 -10.57 4.60 6.30
CA TYR A 209 -11.08 4.75 4.93
C TYR A 209 -12.59 4.57 4.86
N VAL A 210 -13.15 3.58 5.56
CA VAL A 210 -14.60 3.39 5.64
C VAL A 210 -15.27 4.62 6.26
N THR A 211 -14.67 5.24 7.29
CA THR A 211 -15.15 6.51 7.86
C THR A 211 -15.16 7.61 6.82
N LEU A 212 -14.06 7.80 6.07
CA LEU A 212 -14.01 8.78 4.97
C LEU A 212 -15.12 8.53 3.93
N GLY A 213 -15.42 7.26 3.63
CA GLY A 213 -16.52 6.87 2.76
C GLY A 213 -17.87 7.39 3.24
N PHE A 214 -18.22 7.15 4.51
CA PHE A 214 -19.48 7.66 5.10
C PHE A 214 -19.52 9.19 5.19
N LEU A 215 -18.38 9.84 5.45
CA LEU A 215 -18.29 11.30 5.44
C LEU A 215 -18.54 11.86 4.03
N ALA A 216 -17.92 11.26 3.02
CA ALA A 216 -18.05 11.67 1.62
C ALA A 216 -19.47 11.45 1.08
N SER A 217 -20.12 10.33 1.44
CA SER A 217 -21.53 10.04 1.06
C SER A 217 -22.56 10.81 1.89
N ARG A 218 -22.13 11.49 2.97
CA ARG A 218 -22.97 12.18 3.97
C ARG A 218 -23.93 11.25 4.73
N ASP A 219 -23.74 9.94 4.65
CA ASP A 219 -24.58 8.92 5.29
C ASP A 219 -24.05 8.52 6.69
N LEU A 220 -24.11 9.48 7.62
CA LEU A 220 -23.52 9.33 8.95
C LEU A 220 -24.26 8.29 9.81
N GLU A 221 -25.57 8.16 9.62
CA GLU A 221 -26.40 7.22 10.38
C GLU A 221 -26.09 5.76 10.02
N ALA A 222 -25.96 5.45 8.72
CA ALA A 222 -25.48 4.14 8.30
C ALA A 222 -24.05 3.89 8.80
N GLY A 223 -23.20 4.92 8.84
CA GLY A 223 -21.86 4.84 9.41
C GLY A 223 -21.86 4.44 10.88
N ARG A 224 -22.70 5.08 11.69
CA ARG A 224 -22.86 4.78 13.11
C ARG A 224 -23.29 3.32 13.31
N GLN A 225 -24.35 2.91 12.63
CA GLN A 225 -24.88 1.53 12.71
C GLN A 225 -23.83 0.50 12.29
N PHE A 226 -23.08 0.78 11.22
CA PHE A 226 -22.00 -0.09 10.74
C PHE A 226 -20.92 -0.30 11.81
N PHE A 227 -20.39 0.78 12.41
CA PHE A 227 -19.32 0.64 13.40
C PHE A 227 -19.78 0.02 14.72
N GLU A 228 -21.03 0.24 15.14
CA GLU A 228 -21.61 -0.48 16.28
C GLU A 228 -21.69 -1.99 16.03
N GLN A 229 -22.09 -2.40 14.82
CA GLN A 229 -22.11 -3.81 14.42
C GLN A 229 -20.69 -4.40 14.38
N GLU A 230 -19.72 -3.70 13.78
CA GLU A 230 -18.35 -4.17 13.73
C GLU A 230 -17.72 -4.26 15.13
N ILE A 231 -17.99 -3.33 16.05
CA ILE A 231 -17.52 -3.43 17.45
C ILE A 231 -18.06 -4.69 18.14
N ARG A 232 -19.36 -5.00 17.95
CA ARG A 232 -19.95 -6.24 18.49
C ARG A 232 -19.28 -7.48 17.91
N LYS A 233 -19.08 -7.50 16.59
CA LYS A 233 -18.39 -8.59 15.87
C LYS A 233 -16.94 -8.76 16.35
N ILE A 234 -16.18 -7.68 16.47
CA ILE A 234 -14.78 -7.73 16.94
C ILE A 234 -14.71 -8.31 18.36
N ARG A 235 -15.60 -7.90 19.26
CA ARG A 235 -15.67 -8.47 20.62
C ARG A 235 -15.92 -9.98 20.60
N SER A 236 -16.78 -10.48 19.71
CA SER A 236 -16.97 -11.93 19.57
C SER A 236 -15.76 -12.66 18.99
N LEU A 237 -14.98 -11.99 18.13
CA LEU A 237 -13.78 -12.56 17.50
C LEU A 237 -12.53 -12.44 18.39
N GLN A 238 -12.59 -11.70 19.49
CA GLN A 238 -11.42 -11.35 20.29
C GLN A 238 -10.68 -12.57 20.86
N ARG A 239 -11.37 -13.71 21.03
CA ARG A 239 -10.77 -15.00 21.45
C ARG A 239 -9.98 -15.71 20.35
N GLN A 240 -10.22 -15.37 19.09
CA GLN A 240 -9.61 -16.00 17.91
C GLN A 240 -8.46 -15.17 17.31
N LEU A 241 -8.39 -13.89 17.68
CA LEU A 241 -7.36 -12.98 17.22
C LEU A 241 -6.17 -12.96 18.19
N ASP A 242 -5.00 -12.62 17.67
CA ASP A 242 -3.89 -12.19 18.52
C ASP A 242 -4.37 -11.02 19.43
N PRO A 243 -4.05 -11.04 20.74
CA PRO A 243 -4.55 -10.02 21.66
C PRO A 243 -4.21 -8.59 21.27
N GLN A 244 -3.02 -8.35 20.70
CA GLN A 244 -2.61 -7.01 20.26
C GLN A 244 -3.40 -6.59 19.03
N GLN A 245 -3.59 -7.51 18.07
CA GLN A 245 -4.42 -7.26 16.88
C GLN A 245 -5.88 -7.00 17.25
N GLY A 246 -6.46 -7.80 18.14
CA GLY A 246 -7.83 -7.63 18.62
C GLY A 246 -8.04 -6.27 19.31
N ALA A 247 -7.11 -5.87 20.17
CA ALA A 247 -7.15 -4.57 20.84
C ALA A 247 -7.00 -3.40 19.85
N ALA A 248 -6.06 -3.49 18.91
CA ALA A 248 -5.85 -2.47 17.88
C ALA A 248 -7.08 -2.33 16.97
N LEU A 249 -7.68 -3.46 16.56
CA LEU A 249 -8.86 -3.48 15.71
C LEU A 249 -10.07 -2.87 16.42
N LEU A 250 -10.30 -3.21 17.69
CA LEU A 250 -11.36 -2.63 18.50
C LEU A 250 -11.17 -1.13 18.68
N LYS A 251 -9.95 -0.68 19.03
CA LYS A 251 -9.62 0.74 19.17
C LYS A 251 -9.89 1.51 17.87
N SER A 252 -9.48 0.95 16.72
CA SER A 252 -9.74 1.59 15.42
C SER A 252 -11.23 1.74 15.12
N ALA A 253 -12.05 0.72 15.42
CA ALA A 253 -13.50 0.78 15.22
C ALA A 253 -14.17 1.82 16.15
N GLN A 254 -13.73 1.89 17.41
CA GLN A 254 -14.22 2.86 18.38
C GLN A 254 -13.86 4.30 17.99
N MET A 255 -12.63 4.54 17.51
CA MET A 255 -12.22 5.86 17.02
C MET A 255 -13.04 6.29 15.80
N ALA A 256 -13.31 5.36 14.88
CA ALA A 256 -14.16 5.62 13.72
C ALA A 256 -15.60 5.99 14.12
N LEU A 257 -16.20 5.23 15.05
CA LEU A 257 -17.53 5.53 15.60
C LEU A 257 -17.58 6.90 16.29
N ALA A 258 -16.54 7.24 17.07
CA ALA A 258 -16.44 8.53 17.74
C ALA A 258 -16.41 9.70 16.76
N GLU A 259 -15.65 9.59 15.67
CA GLU A 259 -15.61 10.62 14.61
C GLU A 259 -16.98 10.76 13.92
N ILE A 260 -17.67 9.66 13.60
CA ILE A 260 -19.02 9.71 13.03
C ILE A 260 -20.00 10.43 13.98
N ASN A 261 -20.02 10.07 15.27
CA ASN A 261 -20.89 10.70 16.25
C ASN A 261 -20.60 12.19 16.41
N LYS A 262 -19.31 12.58 16.43
CA LYS A 262 -18.90 13.99 16.46
C LYS A 262 -19.49 14.77 15.29
N ARG A 263 -19.47 14.21 14.07
CA ARG A 263 -20.03 14.85 12.87
C ARG A 263 -21.55 14.95 12.90
N ILE A 264 -22.24 13.96 13.49
CA ILE A 264 -23.69 14.00 13.70
C ILE A 264 -24.04 15.18 14.63
N GLU A 265 -23.37 15.31 15.77
CA GLU A 265 -23.64 16.40 16.72
C GLU A 265 -23.33 17.78 16.14
N GLN A 266 -22.23 17.94 15.40
CA GLN A 266 -21.93 19.19 14.69
C GLN A 266 -23.05 19.59 13.71
N ARG A 267 -23.63 18.63 12.99
CA ARG A 267 -24.76 18.90 12.07
C ARG A 267 -26.03 19.28 12.81
N LYS A 268 -26.28 18.73 14.00
CA LYS A 268 -27.43 19.12 14.84
C LYS A 268 -27.29 20.55 15.32
N GLN A 269 -26.11 20.92 15.83
CA GLN A 269 -25.83 22.29 16.29
C GLN A 269 -25.98 23.33 15.17
N GLN A 270 -25.55 23.01 13.95
CA GLN A 270 -25.71 23.88 12.78
C GLN A 270 -27.17 24.04 12.30
N ARG A 271 -28.08 23.17 12.76
CA ARG A 271 -29.50 23.19 12.39
C ARG A 271 -30.38 23.84 13.46
N SER A 272 -29.85 24.09 14.66
CA SER A 272 -30.55 24.83 15.69
C SER A 272 -30.50 26.33 15.35
N PRO A 273 -31.65 26.99 15.16
CA PRO A 273 -31.74 28.41 14.85
C PRO A 273 -31.31 29.31 16.02
#